data_AF-A0A062V8V7-F1
#
_entry.id   AF-A0A062V8V7-F1
#
_cell.length_a   1.000
_cell.length_b   1.000
_cell.length_c   1.000
_cell.angle_alpha   90.00
_cell.angle_beta   90.00
_cell.angle_gamma   90.00
#
_symmetry.space_group_name_H-M   'P 1'
#
loop_
_entity.id
_entity.type
_entity.pdbx_description
1 polymer ?
#
loop_
_entity_poly.entity_id
_entity_poly.type
_entity_poly.pdbx_seq_one_letter_code
_entity_poly.pdbx_strand_id
1 'polypeptide(L)'
;SLSTNMIQDTIRNYDRSEVLSLMRVIKIGGERTHRPFPVLCTERDKIYKVRTWDIDIAMSIQGGDHVLVNQDEIIKLYDNKIAVMMK
;
A
#
# COMPACT_ATOMS: atom_id res chain seq x y z
N SER A 1 -11.20 6.25 -21.49
CA SER A 1 -9.90 6.65 -20.94
C SER A 1 -10.16 7.51 -19.71
N LEU A 2 -9.87 7.01 -18.51
CA LEU A 2 -10.02 7.82 -17.29
C LEU A 2 -8.92 8.90 -17.31
N SER A 3 -9.33 10.16 -17.35
CA SER A 3 -8.41 11.31 -17.38
C SER A 3 -7.66 11.42 -16.05
N THR A 4 -6.42 11.87 -16.11
CA THR A 4 -5.51 12.06 -14.97
C THR A 4 -6.13 12.90 -13.85
N ASN A 5 -7.09 13.76 -14.20
CA ASN A 5 -7.85 14.60 -13.27
C ASN A 5 -8.77 13.78 -12.36
N MET A 6 -9.41 12.71 -12.84
CA MET A 6 -10.30 11.89 -12.01
C MET A 6 -9.54 11.08 -10.95
N ILE A 7 -8.29 10.70 -11.23
CA ILE A 7 -7.43 10.04 -10.23
C ILE A 7 -7.08 11.04 -9.12
N GLN A 8 -6.72 12.27 -9.49
CA GLN A 8 -6.41 13.34 -8.54
C GLN A 8 -7.63 13.76 -7.70
N ASP A 9 -8.82 13.78 -8.30
CA ASP A 9 -10.06 14.10 -7.59
C ASP A 9 -10.53 12.97 -6.68
N THR A 10 -10.28 11.71 -7.06
CA THR A 10 -10.53 10.55 -6.18
C THR A 10 -9.61 10.56 -4.96
N ILE A 11 -8.36 10.98 -5.14
CA ILE A 11 -7.39 11.14 -4.04
C ILE A 11 -7.75 12.34 -3.15
N ARG A 12 -8.30 13.43 -3.72
CA ARG A 12 -8.73 14.62 -2.97
C ARG A 12 -9.98 14.42 -2.12
N ASN A 13 -10.85 13.49 -2.50
CA ASN A 13 -12.12 13.23 -1.81
C ASN A 13 -12.03 12.14 -0.74
N TYR A 14 -10.86 11.50 -0.56
CA TYR A 14 -10.57 10.72 0.64
C TYR A 14 -10.08 11.68 1.74
N ASP A 15 -11.02 11.95 2.65
CA ASP A 15 -10.96 12.66 3.92
C ASP A 15 -9.59 13.16 4.42
N ARG A 16 -9.55 14.45 4.79
CA ARG A 16 -8.38 15.22 5.25
C ARG A 16 -7.94 14.88 6.69
N SER A 17 -7.94 13.62 7.11
CA SER A 17 -7.52 13.25 8.47
C SER A 17 -6.68 11.97 8.59
N GLU A 18 -6.47 11.22 7.51
CA GLU A 18 -5.65 10.01 7.55
C GLU A 18 -4.41 10.21 6.68
N VAL A 19 -3.24 10.31 7.32
CA VAL A 19 -1.96 10.39 6.60
C VAL A 19 -1.73 9.05 5.92
N LEU A 20 -2.06 8.98 4.63
CA LEU A 20 -1.79 7.83 3.79
C LEU A 20 -0.34 7.90 3.28
N SER A 21 0.42 6.85 3.54
CA SER A 21 1.78 6.67 3.02
C SER A 21 1.78 5.65 1.87
N LEU A 22 2.39 6.02 0.75
CA LEU A 22 2.64 5.09 -0.35
C LEU A 22 3.98 4.41 -0.12
N MET A 23 3.96 3.10 0.15
CA MET A 23 5.16 2.33 0.47
C MET A 23 5.39 1.22 -0.55
N ARG A 24 6.66 0.85 -0.78
CA ARG A 24 7.02 -0.29 -1.64
C ARG A 24 7.26 -1.53 -0.79
N VAL A 25 6.65 -2.65 -1.16
CA VAL A 25 6.80 -3.93 -0.47
C VAL A 25 8.19 -4.51 -0.72
N ILE A 26 8.86 -4.89 0.35
CA ILE A 26 10.14 -5.62 0.32
C ILE A 26 9.84 -7.12 0.33
N LYS A 27 9.08 -7.59 1.33
CA LYS A 27 8.68 -8.99 1.49
C LYS A 27 7.46 -9.14 2.39
N ILE A 28 6.72 -10.21 2.18
CA ILE A 28 5.69 -10.68 3.13
C ILE A 28 6.39 -11.50 4.22
N GLY A 29 6.02 -11.28 5.48
CA GLY A 29 6.55 -12.02 6.62
C GLY A 29 5.68 -13.21 7.00
N GLY A 30 6.32 -14.28 7.47
CA GLY A 30 5.64 -15.45 8.04
C GLY A 30 4.82 -16.26 7.03
N GLU A 31 4.16 -17.29 7.55
CA GLU A 31 3.15 -18.03 6.80
C GLU A 31 1.83 -17.23 6.80
N ARG A 32 1.11 -17.22 5.67
CA ARG A 32 -0.18 -16.52 5.52
C ARG A 32 -1.34 -17.32 6.14
N THR A 33 -1.14 -17.83 7.35
CA THR A 33 -2.05 -18.77 8.02
C THR A 33 -2.91 -18.10 9.08
N HIS A 34 -2.41 -17.05 9.72
CA HIS A 34 -3.13 -16.33 10.77
C HIS A 34 -3.00 -14.81 10.63
N ARG A 35 -4.10 -14.09 10.91
CA ARG A 35 -4.14 -12.62 10.95
C ARG A 35 -3.54 -12.11 12.27
N PRO A 36 -2.91 -10.92 12.29
CA PRO A 36 -2.65 -10.05 11.13
C PRO A 36 -1.45 -10.52 10.30
N PHE A 37 -1.47 -10.25 8.99
CA PHE A 37 -0.41 -10.65 8.06
C PHE A 37 0.70 -9.58 8.02
N PRO A 38 1.92 -9.86 8.50
CA PRO A 38 2.98 -8.88 8.56
C PRO A 38 3.64 -8.68 7.18
N VAL A 39 3.94 -7.44 6.84
CA VAL A 39 4.61 -7.08 5.58
C VAL A 39 5.72 -6.08 5.87
N LEU A 40 6.89 -6.29 5.27
CA LEU A 40 7.97 -5.30 5.30
C LEU A 40 7.87 -4.41 4.08
N CYS A 41 7.82 -3.11 4.31
CA CYS A 41 7.77 -2.10 3.27
C CYS A 41 8.93 -1.10 3.41
N THR A 42 9.17 -0.33 2.36
CA THR A 42 10.14 0.78 2.35
C THR A 42 9.50 2.05 1.81
N GLU A 43 9.87 3.18 2.40
CA GLU A 43 9.55 4.53 1.94
C GLU A 43 10.76 5.43 2.23
N ARG A 44 11.27 6.14 1.21
CA ARG A 44 12.43 7.05 1.32
C ARG A 44 13.62 6.41 2.04
N ASP A 45 13.97 5.19 1.62
CA ASP A 45 15.07 4.37 2.15
C ASP A 45 14.95 3.95 3.63
N LYS A 46 13.78 4.17 4.25
CA LYS A 46 13.47 3.65 5.59
C LYS A 46 12.59 2.41 5.47
N ILE A 47 12.87 1.41 6.31
CA ILE A 47 12.11 0.16 6.37
C ILE A 47 11.04 0.26 7.45
N TYR A 48 9.82 -0.14 7.10
CA TYR A 48 8.67 -0.17 7.99
C TYR A 48 8.13 -1.59 8.06
N LYS A 49 7.72 -2.00 9.27
CA LYS A 49 6.95 -3.22 9.48
C LYS A 49 5.49 -2.85 9.63
N VAL A 50 4.71 -3.17 8.61
CA VAL A 50 3.28 -2.91 8.55
C VAL A 50 2.52 -4.23 8.58
N ARG A 51 1.19 -4.17 8.63
CA ARG A 51 0.33 -5.36 8.64
C ARG A 51 -0.89 -5.17 7.74
N THR A 52 -1.56 -6.25 7.39
CA THR A 52 -2.93 -6.19 6.88
C THR A 52 -3.79 -7.23 7.58
N TRP A 53 -5.05 -6.89 7.79
CA TRP A 53 -6.06 -7.83 8.28
C TRP A 53 -6.85 -8.48 7.14
N ASP A 54 -6.73 -7.96 5.93
CA ASP A 54 -7.41 -8.46 4.76
C ASP A 54 -6.60 -9.60 4.11
N ILE A 55 -7.24 -10.76 3.98
CA ILE A 55 -6.60 -11.95 3.41
C ILE A 55 -6.42 -11.82 1.90
N ASP A 56 -7.31 -11.13 1.20
CA ASP A 56 -7.23 -10.95 -0.25
C ASP A 56 -6.06 -10.03 -0.58
N ILE A 57 -5.87 -8.96 0.21
CA ILE A 57 -4.67 -8.12 0.14
C ILE A 57 -3.43 -8.94 0.46
N ALA A 58 -3.41 -9.67 1.57
CA ALA A 58 -2.26 -10.46 1.98
C ALA A 58 -1.84 -11.49 0.92
N MET A 59 -2.80 -12.13 0.28
CA MET A 59 -2.56 -13.14 -0.75
C MET A 59 -2.09 -12.52 -2.07
N SER A 60 -2.55 -11.32 -2.38
CA SER A 60 -2.26 -10.63 -3.65
C SER A 60 -0.93 -9.85 -3.64
N ILE A 61 -0.47 -9.38 -2.48
CA ILE A 61 0.80 -8.64 -2.36
C ILE A 61 2.00 -9.52 -2.75
N GLN A 62 2.94 -8.92 -3.49
CA GLN A 62 4.25 -9.49 -3.81
C GLN A 62 5.39 -8.50 -3.52
N GLY A 63 6.61 -9.02 -3.47
CA GLY A 63 7.80 -8.17 -3.36
C GLY A 63 7.92 -7.23 -4.57
N GLY A 64 8.08 -5.93 -4.32
CA GLY A 64 8.19 -4.91 -5.35
C GLY A 64 6.91 -4.10 -5.59
N ASP A 65 5.75 -4.56 -5.11
CA ASP A 65 4.47 -3.85 -5.23
C ASP A 65 4.43 -2.56 -4.42
N HIS A 66 3.55 -1.65 -4.82
CA HIS A 66 3.25 -0.46 -4.02
C HIS A 66 1.92 -0.63 -3.29
N VAL A 67 1.88 -0.19 -2.04
CA VAL A 67 0.74 -0.31 -1.15
C VAL A 67 0.45 1.03 -0.48
N LEU A 68 -0.82 1.31 -0.25
CA LEU A 68 -1.25 2.42 0.59
C LEU A 68 -1.34 1.93 2.03
N VAL A 69 -0.67 2.66 2.91
CA VAL A 69 -0.59 2.38 4.35
C VAL A 69 -1.24 3.52 5.12
N ASN A 70 -2.08 3.19 6.10
CA ASN A 70 -2.60 4.10 7.10
C ASN A 70 -2.25 3.56 8.50
N GLN A 71 -1.57 4.35 9.33
CA GLN A 71 -1.24 3.98 10.74
C GLN A 71 -0.73 2.52 10.90
N ASP A 72 0.23 2.12 10.06
CA ASP A 72 0.83 0.78 10.01
C ASP A 72 -0.04 -0.35 9.43
N GLU A 73 -1.21 -0.03 8.86
CA GLU A 73 -2.08 -0.97 8.16
C GLU A 73 -2.09 -0.75 6.64
N ILE A 74 -1.88 -1.81 5.88
CA ILE A 74 -2.10 -1.78 4.43
C ILE A 74 -3.60 -1.86 4.15
N ILE A 75 -4.11 -0.78 3.57
CA ILE A 75 -5.53 -0.63 3.23
C ILE A 75 -5.82 -0.95 1.76
N LYS A 76 -4.81 -0.87 0.87
CA LYS A 76 -5.01 -1.08 -0.57
C LYS A 76 -3.71 -1.38 -1.31
N LEU A 77 -3.81 -2.23 -2.33
CA LEU A 77 -2.81 -2.36 -3.40
C LEU A 77 -2.88 -1.12 -4.32
N TYR A 78 -1.73 -0.52 -4.60
CA TYR A 78 -1.63 0.62 -5.50
C TYR A 78 -1.12 0.17 -6.87
N ASP A 79 -1.68 0.70 -7.96
CA ASP A 79 -1.25 0.34 -9.30
C ASP A 79 0.20 0.78 -9.53
N ASN A 80 1.08 -0.20 -9.77
CA ASN A 80 2.50 0.01 -10.02
C ASN A 80 2.74 0.95 -11.22
N LYS A 81 1.83 1.04 -12.20
CA LYS A 81 1.94 1.99 -13.33
C LYS A 81 1.81 3.45 -12.89
N ILE A 82 1.02 3.71 -11.84
CA ILE A 82 0.81 5.05 -11.29
C ILE A 82 1.93 5.41 -10.30
N ALA A 83 2.42 4.42 -9.53
CA ALA A 83 3.50 4.64 -8.56
C ALA A 83 4.80 5.16 -9.20
N VAL A 84 5.14 4.69 -10.41
CA VAL A 84 6.32 5.17 -11.16
C VAL A 84 6.19 6.63 -11.58
N MET A 85 4.96 7.13 -11.79
CA MET A 85 4.71 8.52 -12.19
C MET A 85 4.73 9.50 -11.01
N MET A 86 4.73 9.02 -9.77
CA MET A 86 4.78 9.84 -8.56
C MET A 86 6.19 9.95 -7.94
N LYS A 87 7.18 9.25 -8.52
CA LYS A 87 8.61 9.43 -8.20
C LYS A 87 9.20 10.58 -9.01
#